data_AF-A0A9N8CRQ2-F1
#
_entry.id   AF-A0A9N8CRQ2-F1
#
_cell.length_a   1.000
_cell.length_b   1.000
_cell.length_c   1.000
_cell.angle_alpha   90.00
_cell.angle_beta   90.00
_cell.angle_gamma   90.00
#
_symmetry.space_group_name_H-M   'P 1'
#
loop_
_entity.id
_entity.type
_entity.pdbx_description
1 polymer ?
#
loop_
_entity_poly.entity_id
_entity_poly.type
_entity_poly.pdbx_seq_one_letter_code
_entity_poly.pdbx_strand_id
1 'polypeptide(L)'
;MSAGTLTLTNNSAAVAGSGTAFTTEVAAGDFIVVTVGGVPYTLPIKSVESGTALTLVSNFTGPTQSGAAWSAVPRAALNMVTATLVAQSAEALRGLNYDKQNWQQVFSETGNITVRLPDGSSYTGPSWGGITTALSGKADKTALEDYAKKGSNSDITSLSGLTTSLSVTQGGTGGNSQQSACYGIGALQVNRTVSNAGDPSLPTCSFFLGDGQEASGNGKPYAYSVILNMSESGNTGINGYYSQIAFPTAQDAVPRIRQRFGGSNPRLTDWRDFLIRGLNAITDTNGFYKTSSPIIKIWGDGTTELNSESEGATVVRVDTGVYKVSGVLGFNSSPEWGGADGGYSVPQNGNGLPLLWLDFEIAPDGDITIRTYHRTHSNAPEFARNLIGIKHDDGSFTETVKDGEPVDIPAGRWIDLRVEMPHNSPWNIKQLEAQEAREKAERERQQNQPDIQL
;
A
#
# COMPACT_ATOMS: atom_id res chain seq x y z
N MET A 1 42.07 -73.44 57.50
CA MET A 1 41.77 -74.43 58.54
C MET A 1 42.98 -74.49 59.45
N SER A 2 42.77 -74.32 60.74
CA SER A 2 43.82 -74.36 61.75
C SER A 2 44.32 -75.79 61.95
N ALA A 3 45.53 -75.95 62.50
CA ALA A 3 46.12 -77.27 62.71
C ALA A 3 45.42 -78.01 63.87
N GLY A 4 45.37 -79.34 63.77
CA GLY A 4 44.72 -80.19 64.78
C GLY A 4 43.19 -80.20 64.71
N THR A 5 42.57 -80.83 65.70
CA THR A 5 41.11 -81.01 65.79
C THR A 5 40.59 -80.70 67.18
N LEU A 6 39.30 -80.39 67.28
CA LEU A 6 38.64 -80.02 68.53
C LEU A 6 37.66 -81.09 68.99
N THR A 7 37.64 -81.31 70.30
CA THR A 7 36.58 -82.00 71.01
C THR A 7 35.72 -80.97 71.71
N LEU A 8 34.47 -80.86 71.27
CA LEU A 8 33.46 -79.99 71.84
C LEU A 8 32.43 -80.87 72.56
N THR A 9 32.12 -80.53 73.80
CA THR A 9 31.15 -81.26 74.63
C THR A 9 29.91 -80.41 74.83
N ASN A 10 28.73 -81.00 74.60
CA ASN A 10 27.47 -80.33 74.82
C ASN A 10 27.36 -79.83 76.27
N ASN A 11 26.89 -78.59 76.42
CA ASN A 11 26.75 -77.87 77.67
C ASN A 11 28.07 -77.70 78.46
N SER A 12 29.20 -77.62 77.76
CA SER A 12 30.51 -77.34 78.34
C SER A 12 31.16 -76.14 77.66
N ALA A 13 31.81 -75.27 78.43
CA ALA A 13 32.68 -74.21 77.91
C ALA A 13 34.11 -74.71 77.65
N ALA A 14 34.49 -75.88 78.15
CA ALA A 14 35.82 -76.42 77.95
C ALA A 14 35.95 -77.06 76.56
N VAL A 15 37.02 -76.70 75.85
CA VAL A 15 37.37 -77.25 74.54
C VAL A 15 38.72 -77.93 74.65
N ALA A 16 38.76 -79.21 74.28
CA ALA A 16 39.99 -79.98 74.22
C ALA A 16 40.47 -80.05 72.76
N GLY A 17 41.72 -79.65 72.53
CA GLY A 17 42.38 -79.76 71.23
C GLY A 17 43.26 -81.01 71.16
N SER A 18 43.33 -81.61 69.97
CA SER A 18 44.27 -82.68 69.64
C SER A 18 45.13 -82.23 68.46
N GLY A 19 46.45 -82.15 68.68
CA GLY A 19 47.40 -81.62 67.69
C GLY A 19 47.28 -80.11 67.44
N THR A 20 46.65 -79.38 68.36
CA THR A 20 46.47 -77.92 68.28
C THR A 20 47.62 -77.17 68.97
N ALA A 21 47.85 -75.92 68.60
CA ALA A 21 48.78 -75.00 69.25
C ALA A 21 48.08 -73.69 69.64
N PHE A 22 47.06 -73.76 70.51
CA PHE A 22 46.22 -72.60 70.84
C PHE A 22 46.99 -71.40 71.35
N THR A 23 48.08 -71.60 72.10
CA THR A 23 48.90 -70.50 72.65
C THR A 23 49.57 -69.62 71.59
N THR A 24 49.66 -70.07 70.34
CA THR A 24 50.23 -69.31 69.22
C THR A 24 49.20 -68.96 68.14
N GLU A 25 48.13 -69.74 68.02
CA GLU A 25 47.15 -69.58 66.93
C GLU A 25 45.95 -68.71 67.31
N VAL A 26 45.65 -68.58 68.60
CA VAL A 26 44.50 -67.82 69.10
C VAL A 26 44.83 -67.12 70.41
N ALA A 27 44.14 -66.01 70.68
CA ALA A 27 44.19 -65.33 71.96
C ALA A 27 42.79 -65.26 72.61
N ALA A 28 42.75 -64.92 73.90
CA ALA A 28 41.49 -64.58 74.55
C ALA A 28 40.78 -63.43 73.80
N GLY A 29 39.50 -63.63 73.50
CA GLY A 29 38.67 -62.70 72.73
C GLY A 29 38.63 -62.96 71.21
N ASP A 30 39.48 -63.86 70.69
CA ASP A 30 39.32 -64.39 69.32
C ASP A 30 38.15 -65.38 69.24
N PHE A 31 37.76 -65.74 68.02
CA PHE A 31 36.71 -66.70 67.77
C PHE A 31 37.28 -67.93 67.07
N ILE A 32 36.69 -69.09 67.34
CA ILE A 32 36.92 -70.31 66.55
C ILE A 32 35.63 -70.65 65.81
N VAL A 33 35.75 -70.98 64.53
CA VAL A 33 34.63 -71.47 63.73
C VAL A 33 34.79 -72.97 63.52
N VAL A 34 33.77 -73.72 63.91
CA VAL A 34 33.71 -75.18 63.80
C VAL A 34 32.40 -75.59 63.15
N THR A 35 32.43 -76.53 62.21
CA THR A 35 31.21 -77.13 61.67
C THR A 35 30.95 -78.48 62.35
N VAL A 36 29.83 -78.57 63.06
CA VAL A 36 29.39 -79.78 63.77
C VAL A 36 28.00 -80.14 63.26
N GLY A 37 27.83 -81.37 62.75
CA GLY A 37 26.55 -81.83 62.19
C GLY A 37 26.02 -81.00 61.02
N GLY A 38 26.91 -80.37 60.23
CA GLY A 38 26.54 -79.50 59.09
C GLY A 38 26.22 -78.05 59.46
N VAL A 39 26.19 -77.70 60.75
CA VAL A 39 25.94 -76.34 61.23
C VAL A 39 27.26 -75.67 61.65
N PRO A 40 27.61 -74.49 61.12
CA PRO A 40 28.78 -73.74 61.56
C PRO A 40 28.49 -73.03 62.89
N TYR A 41 29.37 -73.22 63.86
CA TYR A 41 29.35 -72.55 65.17
C TYR A 41 30.51 -71.57 65.23
N THR A 42 30.22 -70.32 65.57
CA THR A 42 31.24 -69.30 65.86
C THR A 42 31.34 -69.15 67.38
N LEU A 43 32.45 -69.61 67.95
CA LEU A 43 32.60 -69.78 69.39
C LEU A 43 33.66 -68.80 69.91
N PRO A 44 33.30 -67.82 70.75
CA PRO A 44 34.26 -66.89 71.34
C PRO A 44 35.12 -67.56 72.41
N ILE A 45 36.43 -67.34 72.35
CA ILE A 45 37.40 -67.81 73.34
C ILE A 45 37.42 -66.85 74.53
N LYS A 46 37.17 -67.36 75.73
CA LYS A 46 37.31 -66.63 77.00
C LYS A 46 38.77 -66.59 77.46
N SER A 47 39.44 -67.74 77.44
CA SER A 47 40.82 -67.91 77.87
C SER A 47 41.45 -69.11 77.18
N VAL A 48 42.76 -69.04 76.97
CA VAL A 48 43.57 -70.16 76.48
C VAL A 48 44.31 -70.72 77.69
N GLU A 49 44.00 -71.95 78.08
CA GLU A 49 44.57 -72.59 79.27
C GLU A 49 45.92 -73.26 78.93
N SER A 50 46.05 -73.80 77.72
CA SER A 50 47.28 -74.41 77.20
C SER A 50 47.22 -74.54 75.67
N GLY A 51 48.28 -75.06 75.04
CA GLY A 51 48.30 -75.34 73.59
C GLY A 51 47.17 -76.27 73.11
N THR A 52 46.59 -77.06 74.01
CA THR A 52 45.55 -78.06 73.72
C THR A 52 44.28 -77.90 74.55
N ALA A 53 44.13 -76.80 75.30
CA ALA A 53 42.91 -76.54 76.06
C ALA A 53 42.58 -75.06 76.05
N LEU A 54 41.32 -74.73 75.75
CA LEU A 54 40.79 -73.39 75.87
C LEU A 54 39.39 -73.42 76.48
N THR A 55 38.96 -72.28 77.00
CA THR A 55 37.64 -72.09 77.59
C THR A 55 36.87 -71.09 76.72
N LEU A 56 35.63 -71.41 76.36
CA LEU A 56 34.71 -70.53 75.63
C LEU A 56 34.01 -69.55 76.58
N VAL A 57 33.51 -68.45 76.03
CA VAL A 57 32.72 -67.47 76.82
C VAL A 57 31.38 -68.07 77.25
N SER A 58 30.76 -68.86 76.39
CA SER A 58 29.51 -69.56 76.66
C SER A 58 29.67 -71.07 76.42
N ASN A 59 28.88 -71.87 77.14
CA ASN A 59 28.85 -73.31 76.93
C ASN A 59 28.48 -73.64 75.48
N PHE A 60 29.17 -74.61 74.88
CA PHE A 60 28.86 -75.12 73.56
C PHE A 60 27.51 -75.85 73.60
N THR A 61 26.55 -75.43 72.77
CA THR A 61 25.17 -75.95 72.75
C THR A 61 24.91 -76.96 71.63
N GLY A 62 25.92 -77.24 70.80
CA GLY A 62 25.82 -78.25 69.74
C GLY A 62 26.02 -79.69 70.27
N PRO A 63 25.80 -80.70 69.42
CA PRO A 63 26.01 -82.09 69.81
C PRO A 63 27.50 -82.35 70.10
N THR A 64 27.78 -83.15 71.13
CA THR A 64 29.15 -83.53 71.49
C THR A 64 29.83 -84.19 70.30
N GLN A 65 30.95 -83.62 69.84
CA GLN A 65 31.72 -84.11 68.71
C GLN A 65 33.21 -84.06 69.04
N SER A 66 33.89 -85.17 68.80
CA SER A 66 35.35 -85.28 68.84
C SER A 66 35.90 -85.19 67.41
N GLY A 67 37.10 -84.62 67.27
CA GLY A 67 37.79 -84.55 65.98
C GLY A 67 37.27 -83.47 65.02
N ALA A 68 36.59 -82.44 65.52
CA ALA A 68 36.03 -81.38 64.67
C ALA A 68 37.12 -80.49 64.07
N ALA A 69 37.06 -80.25 62.76
CA ALA A 69 37.90 -79.28 62.08
C ALA A 69 37.51 -77.85 62.49
N TRP A 70 38.50 -76.97 62.59
CA TRP A 70 38.30 -75.61 63.09
C TRP A 70 39.10 -74.56 62.33
N SER A 71 38.69 -73.30 62.43
CA SER A 71 39.47 -72.16 61.93
C SER A 71 39.44 -71.02 62.94
N ALA A 72 40.61 -70.45 63.23
CA ALA A 72 40.73 -69.24 64.02
C ALA A 72 40.21 -68.02 63.23
N VAL A 73 39.42 -67.18 63.88
CA VAL A 73 38.98 -65.88 63.38
C VAL A 73 39.43 -64.82 64.39
N PRO A 74 40.46 -64.03 64.06
CA PRO A 74 40.96 -62.98 64.94
C PRO A 74 39.87 -61.95 65.25
N ARG A 75 39.83 -61.47 66.49
CA ARG A 75 38.87 -60.46 66.98
C ARG A 75 38.82 -59.21 66.11
N ALA A 76 39.98 -58.76 65.61
CA ALA A 76 40.08 -57.57 64.76
C ALA A 76 39.30 -57.72 63.43
N ALA A 77 39.32 -58.91 62.83
CA ALA A 77 38.64 -59.16 61.56
C ALA A 77 37.11 -59.14 61.73
N LEU A 78 36.57 -59.79 62.77
CA LEU A 78 35.14 -59.79 63.08
C LEU A 78 34.64 -58.38 63.44
N ASN A 79 35.40 -57.64 64.27
CA ASN A 79 35.05 -56.27 64.63
C ASN A 79 35.04 -55.31 63.43
N MET A 80 35.99 -55.45 62.49
CA MET A 80 36.01 -54.62 61.29
C MET A 80 34.81 -54.87 60.37
N VAL A 81 34.35 -56.12 60.24
CA VAL A 81 33.15 -56.44 59.45
C VAL A 81 31.91 -55.80 60.07
N THR A 82 31.74 -55.91 61.40
CA THR A 82 30.63 -55.25 62.10
C THR A 82 30.72 -53.74 62.00
N ALA A 83 31.91 -53.15 62.16
CA ALA A 83 32.10 -51.69 62.05
C ALA A 83 31.82 -51.18 60.63
N THR A 84 32.27 -51.89 59.60
CA THR A 84 32.03 -51.53 58.19
C THR A 84 30.55 -51.61 57.85
N LEU A 85 29.85 -52.66 58.29
CA LEU A 85 28.41 -52.79 58.08
C LEU A 85 27.62 -51.69 58.81
N VAL A 86 28.05 -51.32 60.02
CA VAL A 86 27.46 -50.19 60.77
C VAL A 86 27.72 -48.86 60.05
N ALA A 87 28.91 -48.64 59.51
CA ALA A 87 29.23 -47.45 58.73
C ALA A 87 28.39 -47.36 57.45
N GLN A 88 28.30 -48.45 56.67
CA GLN A 88 27.50 -48.51 55.44
C GLN A 88 26.00 -48.33 55.71
N SER A 89 25.47 -48.92 56.78
CA SER A 89 24.07 -48.74 57.17
C SER A 89 23.78 -47.32 57.68
N ALA A 90 24.71 -46.70 58.41
CA ALA A 90 24.59 -45.31 58.81
C ALA A 90 24.66 -44.34 57.62
N GLU A 91 25.51 -44.60 56.63
CA GLU A 91 25.58 -43.83 55.38
C GLU A 91 24.30 -43.97 54.56
N ALA A 92 23.79 -45.19 54.38
CA ALA A 92 22.53 -45.43 53.68
C ALA A 92 21.35 -44.73 54.36
N LEU A 93 21.26 -44.81 55.70
CA LEU A 93 20.21 -44.15 56.46
C LEU A 93 20.32 -42.62 56.38
N ARG A 94 21.54 -42.07 56.34
CA ARG A 94 21.77 -40.64 56.14
C ARG A 94 21.33 -40.19 54.75
N GLY A 95 21.64 -40.98 53.71
CA GLY A 95 21.18 -40.73 52.34
C GLY A 95 19.66 -40.65 52.24
N LEU A 96 18.94 -41.63 52.83
CA LEU A 96 17.47 -41.63 52.87
C LEU A 96 16.90 -40.40 53.60
N ASN A 97 17.53 -39.98 54.69
CA ASN A 97 17.12 -38.77 55.41
C ASN A 97 17.34 -37.49 54.59
N TYR A 98 18.44 -37.40 53.83
CA TYR A 98 18.67 -36.28 52.92
C TYR A 98 17.65 -36.27 51.78
N ASP A 99 17.35 -37.40 51.16
CA ASP A 99 16.33 -37.47 50.12
C ASP A 99 14.98 -36.99 50.63
N LYS A 100 14.58 -37.39 51.84
CA LYS A 100 13.34 -36.91 52.46
C LYS A 100 13.33 -35.39 52.65
N GLN A 101 14.43 -34.81 53.09
CA GLN A 101 14.56 -33.35 53.27
C GLN A 101 14.61 -32.60 51.93
N ASN A 102 15.30 -33.15 50.93
CA ASN A 102 15.38 -32.61 49.59
C ASN A 102 13.98 -32.57 48.95
N TRP A 103 13.25 -33.69 48.99
CA TRP A 103 11.91 -33.78 48.45
C TRP A 103 10.93 -32.83 49.14
N GLN A 104 11.01 -32.68 50.46
CA GLN A 104 10.21 -31.68 51.17
C GLN A 104 10.43 -30.28 50.60
N GLN A 105 11.69 -29.87 50.44
CA GLN A 105 12.03 -28.57 49.87
C GLN A 105 11.55 -28.41 48.41
N VAL A 106 11.69 -29.45 47.57
CA VAL A 106 11.23 -29.43 46.17
C VAL A 106 9.73 -29.13 46.08
N PHE A 107 8.93 -29.74 46.96
CA PHE A 107 7.47 -29.61 46.93
C PHE A 107 6.93 -28.36 47.64
N SER A 108 7.62 -27.84 48.66
CA SER A 108 7.07 -26.77 49.52
C SER A 108 7.65 -25.38 49.26
N GLU A 109 8.90 -25.27 48.82
CA GLU A 109 9.57 -23.98 48.66
C GLU A 109 9.19 -23.29 47.35
N THR A 110 9.37 -21.98 47.28
CA THR A 110 9.07 -21.14 46.10
C THR A 110 10.33 -20.50 45.48
N GLY A 111 11.52 -20.87 45.96
CA GLY A 111 12.80 -20.33 45.51
C GLY A 111 13.84 -21.40 45.19
N ASN A 112 15.11 -21.03 45.24
CA ASN A 112 16.20 -22.00 45.14
C ASN A 112 16.35 -22.77 46.45
N ILE A 113 16.51 -24.09 46.34
CA ILE A 113 16.70 -25.03 47.44
C ILE A 113 18.11 -25.62 47.38
N THR A 114 18.56 -26.21 48.49
CA THR A 114 19.83 -26.93 48.54
C THR A 114 19.57 -28.42 48.64
N VAL A 115 19.91 -29.16 47.59
CA VAL A 115 19.83 -30.62 47.50
C VAL A 115 21.12 -31.21 48.05
N ARG A 116 21.02 -32.06 49.09
CA ARG A 116 22.17 -32.76 49.68
C ARG A 116 22.21 -34.20 49.20
N LEU A 117 23.37 -34.65 48.72
CA LEU A 117 23.55 -36.00 48.18
C LEU A 117 24.10 -36.95 49.26
N PRO A 118 23.93 -38.28 49.11
CA PRO A 118 24.43 -39.26 50.08
C PRO A 118 25.95 -39.24 50.30
N ASP A 119 26.71 -38.78 49.30
CA ASP A 119 28.17 -38.59 49.35
C ASP A 119 28.60 -37.33 50.13
N GLY A 120 27.64 -36.56 50.64
CA GLY A 120 27.86 -35.31 51.39
C GLY A 120 27.99 -34.06 50.54
N SER A 121 27.98 -34.19 49.21
CA SER A 121 27.99 -33.03 48.30
C SER A 121 26.61 -32.34 48.25
N SER A 122 26.58 -31.11 47.72
CA SER A 122 25.35 -30.34 47.61
C SER A 122 25.23 -29.60 46.28
N TYR A 123 23.99 -29.46 45.80
CA TYR A 123 23.62 -28.70 44.62
C TYR A 123 22.54 -27.67 44.97
N THR A 124 22.62 -26.47 44.40
CA THR A 124 21.60 -25.42 44.56
C THR A 124 20.84 -25.24 43.26
N GLY A 125 19.51 -25.34 43.32
CA GLY A 125 18.65 -25.19 42.15
C GLY A 125 17.20 -24.87 42.53
N PRO A 126 16.33 -24.55 41.56
CA PRO A 126 14.96 -24.12 41.84
C PRO A 126 14.09 -25.27 42.34
N SER A 127 13.20 -24.98 43.30
CA SER A 127 12.07 -25.85 43.62
C SER A 127 11.01 -25.81 42.52
N TRP A 128 10.01 -26.70 42.59
CA TRP A 128 8.88 -26.66 41.65
C TRP A 128 8.04 -25.39 41.81
N GLY A 129 7.89 -24.88 43.03
CA GLY A 129 7.27 -23.58 43.28
C GLY A 129 8.04 -22.45 42.60
N GLY A 130 9.37 -22.44 42.70
CA GLY A 130 10.22 -21.44 42.05
C GLY A 130 10.14 -21.46 40.53
N ILE A 131 10.07 -22.66 39.93
CA ILE A 131 9.82 -22.80 38.49
C ILE A 131 8.46 -22.24 38.12
N THR A 132 7.42 -22.57 38.89
CA THR A 132 6.05 -22.10 38.65
C THR A 132 5.97 -20.57 38.73
N THR A 133 6.54 -19.96 39.77
CA THR A 133 6.60 -18.50 39.91
C THR A 133 7.35 -17.84 38.75
N ALA A 134 8.50 -18.37 38.35
CA ALA A 134 9.26 -17.84 37.22
C ALA A 134 8.49 -17.95 35.90
N LEU A 135 7.74 -19.04 35.70
CA LEU A 135 6.92 -19.24 34.51
C LEU A 135 5.70 -18.30 34.50
N SER A 136 5.03 -18.11 35.64
CA SER A 136 3.95 -17.14 35.79
C SER A 136 4.42 -15.71 35.48
N GLY A 137 5.64 -15.32 35.88
CA GLY A 137 6.21 -14.02 35.54
C GLY A 137 6.54 -13.83 34.05
N LYS A 138 6.78 -14.91 33.30
CA LYS A 138 7.02 -14.87 31.84
C LYS A 138 5.75 -14.99 31.00
N ALA A 139 4.62 -15.35 31.62
CA ALA A 139 3.34 -15.58 30.94
C ALA A 139 2.21 -14.72 31.54
N ASP A 140 2.55 -13.59 32.16
CA ASP A 140 1.56 -12.68 32.72
C ASP A 140 0.79 -11.96 31.60
N LYS A 141 -0.44 -12.41 31.33
CA LYS A 141 -1.39 -11.76 30.41
C LYS A 141 -1.60 -10.28 30.74
N THR A 142 -1.51 -9.91 32.02
CA THR A 142 -1.69 -8.53 32.48
C THR A 142 -0.52 -7.63 32.06
N ALA A 143 0.70 -8.17 31.96
CA ALA A 143 1.85 -7.44 31.44
C ALA A 143 1.76 -7.19 29.92
N LEU A 144 1.13 -8.11 29.17
CA LEU A 144 0.94 -7.96 27.73
C LEU A 144 0.04 -6.74 27.40
N GLU A 145 -0.94 -6.44 28.25
CA GLU A 145 -1.79 -5.25 28.09
C GLU A 145 -1.03 -3.95 28.34
N ASP A 146 -0.05 -3.93 29.23
CA ASP A 146 0.72 -2.74 29.57
C ASP A 146 1.81 -2.43 28.55
N TYR A 147 2.46 -3.43 27.96
CA TYR A 147 3.43 -3.21 26.88
C TYR A 147 2.78 -2.68 25.61
N ALA A 148 1.58 -3.16 25.25
CA ALA A 148 0.85 -2.70 24.06
C ALA A 148 0.27 -1.27 24.20
N LYS A 149 0.07 -0.77 25.43
CA LYS A 149 -0.52 0.55 25.70
C LYS A 149 0.51 1.67 25.89
N LYS A 150 1.81 1.37 26.10
CA LYS A 150 2.81 2.38 26.52
C LYS A 150 4.01 2.57 25.59
N GLY A 151 4.16 1.78 24.52
CA GLY A 151 5.36 1.82 23.66
C GLY A 151 5.15 2.54 22.32
N SER A 152 6.18 3.25 21.85
CA SER A 152 6.39 3.38 20.41
C SER A 152 6.57 1.96 19.86
N ASN A 153 5.64 1.48 19.04
CA ASN A 153 5.68 0.16 18.40
C ASN A 153 6.75 0.09 17.28
N SER A 154 7.89 0.77 17.46
CA SER A 154 8.96 0.90 16.46
C SER A 154 9.73 -0.40 16.23
N ASP A 155 9.60 -1.37 17.14
CA ASP A 155 10.16 -2.70 17.04
C ASP A 155 9.25 -3.70 16.29
N ILE A 156 7.97 -3.34 16.02
CA ILE A 156 7.06 -4.16 15.22
C ILE A 156 7.50 -4.10 13.76
N THR A 157 8.09 -5.18 13.26
CA THR A 157 8.51 -5.31 11.86
C THR A 157 7.41 -5.87 10.95
N SER A 158 6.40 -6.56 11.49
CA SER A 158 5.26 -7.08 10.73
C SER A 158 4.02 -7.38 11.58
N LEU A 159 2.83 -7.33 10.98
CA LEU A 159 1.54 -7.66 11.60
C LEU A 159 0.76 -8.68 10.74
N SER A 160 1.20 -9.93 10.72
CA SER A 160 0.66 -10.98 9.82
C SER A 160 -0.69 -11.57 10.22
N GLY A 161 -1.22 -11.23 11.41
CA GLY A 161 -2.45 -11.81 11.96
C GLY A 161 -3.70 -10.92 11.89
N LEU A 162 -3.62 -9.77 11.21
CA LEU A 162 -4.76 -8.85 11.12
C LEU A 162 -5.89 -9.45 10.27
N THR A 163 -7.05 -9.66 10.89
CA THR A 163 -8.28 -10.08 10.20
C THR A 163 -9.25 -8.91 9.96
N THR A 164 -9.01 -7.78 10.63
CA THR A 164 -9.78 -6.53 10.49
C THR A 164 -8.82 -5.44 10.05
N SER A 165 -9.20 -4.64 9.06
CA SER A 165 -8.39 -3.51 8.60
C SER A 165 -8.26 -2.44 9.68
N LEU A 166 -7.07 -1.86 9.79
CA LEU A 166 -6.82 -0.71 10.66
C LEU A 166 -7.65 0.48 10.20
N SER A 167 -8.22 1.22 11.17
CA SER A 167 -8.95 2.45 10.86
C SER A 167 -8.00 3.52 10.32
N VAL A 168 -8.57 4.53 9.65
CA VAL A 168 -7.81 5.68 9.16
C VAL A 168 -7.15 6.46 10.30
N THR A 169 -7.84 6.60 11.44
CA THR A 169 -7.30 7.24 12.65
C THR A 169 -6.12 6.49 13.27
N GLN A 170 -5.97 5.20 12.95
CA GLN A 170 -4.84 4.35 13.36
C GLN A 170 -3.73 4.28 12.30
N GLY A 171 -3.81 5.08 11.22
CA GLY A 171 -2.85 5.07 10.12
C GLY A 171 -3.09 3.96 9.08
N GLY A 172 -4.20 3.24 9.18
CA GLY A 172 -4.64 2.30 8.15
C GLY A 172 -5.43 2.96 7.02
N THR A 173 -5.97 2.15 6.12
CA THR A 173 -6.85 2.62 5.03
C THR A 173 -8.34 2.49 5.36
N GLY A 174 -8.71 1.84 6.47
CA GLY A 174 -10.11 1.61 6.84
C GLY A 174 -10.84 0.54 6.03
N GLY A 175 -10.17 -0.16 5.10
CA GLY A 175 -10.79 -1.16 4.23
C GLY A 175 -9.90 -2.37 3.92
N ASN A 176 -10.50 -3.51 3.59
CA ASN A 176 -9.81 -4.77 3.23
C ASN A 176 -9.87 -5.10 1.74
N SER A 177 -10.44 -4.20 0.95
CA SER A 177 -10.49 -4.25 -0.51
C SER A 177 -9.98 -2.92 -1.06
N GLN A 178 -9.53 -2.89 -2.32
CA GLN A 178 -9.10 -1.65 -2.96
C GLN A 178 -10.19 -0.57 -2.88
N GLN A 179 -11.46 -0.94 -3.12
CA GLN A 179 -12.59 -0.02 -3.04
C GLN A 179 -12.79 0.55 -1.63
N SER A 180 -12.88 -0.31 -0.62
CA SER A 180 -13.10 0.13 0.77
C SER A 180 -11.92 0.92 1.32
N ALA A 181 -10.69 0.57 0.92
CA ALA A 181 -9.48 1.31 1.26
C ALA A 181 -9.47 2.71 0.65
N CYS A 182 -9.79 2.84 -0.64
CA CYS A 182 -9.92 4.13 -1.33
C CYS A 182 -10.98 5.00 -0.64
N TYR A 183 -12.14 4.44 -0.27
CA TYR A 183 -13.18 5.18 0.45
C TYR A 183 -12.73 5.65 1.81
N GLY A 184 -12.03 4.82 2.58
CA GLY A 184 -11.56 5.21 3.91
C GLY A 184 -10.59 6.40 3.87
N ILE A 185 -9.66 6.43 2.91
CA ILE A 185 -8.70 7.54 2.78
C ILE A 185 -9.14 8.66 1.84
N GLY A 186 -10.36 8.61 1.30
CA GLY A 186 -10.85 9.57 0.31
C GLY A 186 -10.07 9.58 -1.01
N ALA A 187 -9.40 8.47 -1.36
CA ALA A 187 -8.66 8.33 -2.61
C ALA A 187 -9.57 7.93 -3.77
N LEU A 188 -9.11 8.28 -4.97
CA LEU A 188 -9.78 7.93 -6.22
C LEU A 188 -9.61 6.43 -6.53
N GLN A 189 -10.69 5.74 -6.91
CA GLN A 189 -10.66 4.31 -7.20
C GLN A 189 -10.35 4.04 -8.68
N VAL A 190 -9.15 3.56 -8.98
CA VAL A 190 -8.83 3.06 -10.33
C VAL A 190 -9.17 1.57 -10.41
N ASN A 191 -10.41 1.23 -10.78
CA ASN A 191 -10.76 -0.16 -11.07
C ASN A 191 -10.64 -0.43 -12.59
N ARG A 192 -9.58 -1.11 -13.04
CA ARG A 192 -9.37 -1.44 -14.47
C ARG A 192 -10.13 -2.71 -14.92
N THR A 193 -11.32 -2.98 -14.38
CA THR A 193 -12.06 -4.22 -14.75
C THR A 193 -12.95 -4.06 -15.99
N VAL A 194 -12.99 -2.89 -16.64
CA VAL A 194 -13.83 -2.64 -17.82
C VAL A 194 -12.96 -2.47 -19.07
N SER A 195 -13.35 -3.11 -20.17
CA SER A 195 -12.55 -3.19 -21.40
C SER A 195 -12.46 -1.86 -22.16
N ASN A 196 -13.41 -0.95 -21.97
CA ASN A 196 -13.42 0.37 -22.60
C ASN A 196 -14.26 1.39 -21.79
N ALA A 197 -14.07 2.68 -22.07
CA ALA A 197 -14.77 3.78 -21.40
C ALA A 197 -16.24 3.94 -21.84
N GLY A 198 -16.69 3.13 -22.81
CA GLY A 198 -18.07 3.03 -23.29
C GLY A 198 -18.93 1.98 -22.57
N ASP A 199 -18.37 1.21 -21.65
CA ASP A 199 -19.09 0.16 -20.95
C ASP A 199 -20.15 0.76 -19.99
N PRO A 200 -21.39 0.26 -19.95
CA PRO A 200 -22.38 0.72 -18.98
C PRO A 200 -22.07 0.32 -17.52
N SER A 201 -21.03 -0.45 -17.22
CA SER A 201 -20.71 -0.92 -15.87
C SER A 201 -19.47 -0.27 -15.25
N LEU A 202 -19.10 0.95 -15.67
CA LEU A 202 -17.90 1.64 -15.19
C LEU A 202 -17.84 1.80 -13.65
N PRO A 203 -16.63 1.76 -13.07
CA PRO A 203 -16.41 2.10 -11.67
C PRO A 203 -16.59 3.61 -11.41
N THR A 204 -16.73 3.97 -10.14
CA THR A 204 -16.81 5.37 -9.69
C THR A 204 -15.46 6.06 -9.79
N CYS A 205 -15.47 7.28 -10.34
CA CYS A 205 -14.33 8.20 -10.34
C CYS A 205 -13.04 7.57 -10.89
N SER A 206 -12.89 7.45 -12.21
CA SER A 206 -11.74 6.79 -12.84
C SER A 206 -11.11 7.61 -13.96
N PHE A 207 -9.83 7.39 -14.22
CA PHE A 207 -9.12 7.91 -15.39
C PHE A 207 -8.90 6.79 -16.41
N PHE A 208 -9.32 7.01 -17.65
CA PHE A 208 -8.91 6.19 -18.79
C PHE A 208 -7.76 6.90 -19.48
N LEU A 209 -6.57 6.32 -19.34
CA LEU A 209 -5.35 6.76 -19.99
C LEU A 209 -5.19 5.92 -21.25
N GLY A 210 -5.34 6.54 -22.41
CA GLY A 210 -5.49 5.82 -23.67
C GLY A 210 -5.42 6.73 -24.89
N ASP A 211 -5.54 6.13 -26.07
CA ASP A 211 -5.56 6.87 -27.34
C ASP A 211 -6.97 7.41 -27.65
N GLY A 212 -7.89 7.47 -26.69
CA GLY A 212 -9.24 8.00 -26.86
C GLY A 212 -10.19 7.04 -27.59
N GLN A 213 -9.68 5.94 -28.17
CA GLN A 213 -10.49 4.91 -28.84
C GLN A 213 -11.31 4.07 -27.86
N GLU A 214 -11.00 4.15 -26.57
CA GLU A 214 -11.81 3.56 -25.50
C GLU A 214 -13.18 4.26 -25.39
N ALA A 215 -13.31 5.48 -25.93
CA ALA A 215 -14.58 6.15 -26.05
C ALA A 215 -15.37 5.63 -27.25
N SER A 216 -16.50 4.99 -26.96
CA SER A 216 -17.53 4.67 -27.94
C SER A 216 -18.48 5.86 -28.18
N GLY A 217 -19.43 5.69 -29.11
CA GLY A 217 -20.55 6.62 -29.32
C GLY A 217 -20.25 7.74 -30.32
N ASN A 218 -21.33 8.40 -30.74
CA ASN A 218 -21.25 9.49 -31.70
C ASN A 218 -20.52 10.71 -31.10
N GLY A 219 -19.69 11.37 -31.92
CA GLY A 219 -18.85 12.48 -31.48
C GLY A 219 -17.66 12.07 -30.59
N LYS A 220 -17.26 10.79 -30.58
CA LYS A 220 -16.15 10.31 -29.72
C LYS A 220 -14.92 11.24 -29.74
N PRO A 221 -14.24 11.41 -28.59
CA PRO A 221 -13.05 12.25 -28.46
C PRO A 221 -11.91 11.83 -29.39
N TYR A 222 -10.96 12.74 -29.52
CA TYR A 222 -9.84 12.62 -30.44
C TYR A 222 -8.90 11.47 -30.10
N ALA A 223 -8.18 11.00 -31.12
CA ALA A 223 -7.05 10.11 -30.93
C ALA A 223 -6.05 10.79 -29.97
N TYR A 224 -5.71 10.12 -28.87
CA TYR A 224 -4.97 10.64 -27.70
C TYR A 224 -5.79 11.63 -26.84
N SER A 225 -6.70 11.05 -26.04
CA SER A 225 -7.45 11.79 -25.04
C SER A 225 -7.47 11.05 -23.71
N VAL A 226 -7.34 11.78 -22.60
CA VAL A 226 -7.57 11.24 -21.27
C VAL A 226 -9.03 11.44 -20.91
N ILE A 227 -9.72 10.36 -20.51
CA ILE A 227 -11.13 10.43 -20.12
C ILE A 227 -11.22 10.36 -18.60
N LEU A 228 -11.70 11.44 -18.01
CA LEU A 228 -12.12 11.49 -16.61
C LEU A 228 -13.58 11.05 -16.54
N ASN A 229 -13.86 10.01 -15.77
CA ASN A 229 -15.21 9.56 -15.44
C ASN A 229 -15.56 9.99 -14.02
N MET A 230 -16.61 10.79 -13.86
CA MET A 230 -17.04 11.36 -12.57
C MET A 230 -18.40 10.78 -12.20
N SER A 231 -18.51 10.22 -11.00
CA SER A 231 -19.81 9.74 -10.51
C SER A 231 -20.67 10.91 -10.04
N GLU A 232 -21.91 10.98 -10.52
CA GLU A 232 -22.91 11.99 -10.13
C GLU A 232 -23.79 11.52 -8.96
N SER A 233 -23.68 10.26 -8.54
CA SER A 233 -24.46 9.69 -7.44
C SER A 233 -23.66 8.68 -6.61
N GLY A 234 -24.19 8.24 -5.47
CA GLY A 234 -23.57 7.17 -4.69
C GLY A 234 -23.68 5.77 -5.31
N ASN A 235 -24.43 5.62 -6.41
CA ASN A 235 -24.63 4.32 -7.06
C ASN A 235 -23.48 3.99 -8.00
N THR A 236 -22.99 2.76 -7.94
CA THR A 236 -21.88 2.28 -8.78
C THR A 236 -22.36 1.37 -9.92
N GLY A 237 -21.52 1.15 -10.94
CA GLY A 237 -21.82 0.24 -12.05
C GLY A 237 -23.04 0.64 -12.88
N ILE A 238 -23.84 -0.34 -13.31
CA ILE A 238 -24.97 -0.16 -14.25
C ILE A 238 -26.04 0.83 -13.75
N ASN A 239 -26.19 0.95 -12.43
CA ASN A 239 -27.19 1.83 -11.80
C ASN A 239 -26.66 3.23 -11.48
N GLY A 240 -25.36 3.49 -11.68
CA GLY A 240 -24.75 4.80 -11.42
C GLY A 240 -24.98 5.80 -12.54
N TYR A 241 -25.02 7.08 -12.16
CA TYR A 241 -25.02 8.21 -13.09
C TYR A 241 -23.61 8.79 -13.16
N TYR A 242 -23.16 9.15 -14.36
CA TYR A 242 -21.80 9.61 -14.55
C TYR A 242 -21.70 10.71 -15.61
N SER A 243 -20.76 11.61 -15.40
CA SER A 243 -20.26 12.52 -16.42
C SER A 243 -18.88 12.09 -16.86
N GLN A 244 -18.65 12.01 -18.17
CA GLN A 244 -17.33 11.75 -18.73
C GLN A 244 -16.83 12.98 -19.46
N ILE A 245 -15.61 13.38 -19.14
CA ILE A 245 -14.91 14.49 -19.77
C ILE A 245 -13.64 13.95 -20.39
N ALA A 246 -13.48 14.15 -21.70
CA ALA A 246 -12.30 13.78 -22.44
C ALA A 246 -11.44 15.02 -22.71
N PHE A 247 -10.18 14.98 -22.29
CA PHE A 247 -9.20 16.02 -22.54
C PHE A 247 -8.23 15.54 -23.62
N PRO A 248 -8.14 16.23 -24.78
CA PRO A 248 -7.14 15.90 -25.78
C PRO A 248 -5.73 16.18 -25.25
N THR A 249 -4.77 15.31 -25.51
CA THR A 249 -3.39 15.42 -24.98
C THR A 249 -2.33 15.70 -26.04
N ALA A 250 -2.65 15.53 -27.33
CA ALA A 250 -1.70 15.67 -28.42
C ALA A 250 -2.12 16.67 -29.52
N GLN A 251 -3.18 17.45 -29.28
CA GLN A 251 -3.70 18.40 -30.27
C GLN A 251 -4.41 19.58 -29.58
N ASP A 252 -4.34 20.75 -30.21
CA ASP A 252 -5.05 21.95 -29.79
C ASP A 252 -6.53 21.83 -30.18
N ALA A 253 -7.30 21.17 -29.31
CA ALA A 253 -8.71 20.90 -29.54
C ALA A 253 -9.50 21.00 -28.24
N VAL A 254 -10.80 21.20 -28.37
CA VAL A 254 -11.67 21.34 -27.20
C VAL A 254 -11.87 20.01 -26.50
N PRO A 255 -11.92 19.99 -25.16
CA PRO A 255 -12.43 18.85 -24.42
C PRO A 255 -13.86 18.51 -24.87
N ARG A 256 -14.24 17.26 -24.66
CA ARG A 256 -15.61 16.79 -24.92
C ARG A 256 -16.24 16.26 -23.65
N ILE A 257 -17.54 16.43 -23.52
CA ILE A 257 -18.34 15.88 -22.42
C ILE A 257 -19.46 15.00 -22.94
N ARG A 258 -19.73 13.93 -22.21
CA ARG A 258 -20.98 13.19 -22.33
C ARG A 258 -21.51 12.77 -20.97
N GLN A 259 -22.78 12.42 -20.92
CA GLN A 259 -23.42 11.91 -19.72
C GLN A 259 -23.84 10.47 -19.91
N ARG A 260 -23.78 9.73 -18.82
CA ARG A 260 -24.28 8.36 -18.70
C ARG A 260 -25.41 8.34 -17.70
N PHE A 261 -26.55 7.82 -18.14
CA PHE A 261 -27.69 7.57 -17.28
C PHE A 261 -27.70 6.09 -16.89
N GLY A 262 -27.70 5.83 -15.58
CA GLY A 262 -27.86 4.48 -15.03
C GLY A 262 -29.33 4.10 -14.86
N GLY A 263 -29.57 2.90 -14.31
CA GLY A 263 -30.90 2.40 -13.97
C GLY A 263 -31.31 1.20 -14.81
N SER A 264 -32.63 0.96 -14.93
CA SER A 264 -33.18 -0.19 -15.66
C SER A 264 -32.89 -0.17 -17.16
N ASN A 265 -32.56 0.99 -17.73
CA ASN A 265 -32.26 1.15 -19.16
C ASN A 265 -31.03 2.06 -19.35
N PRO A 266 -29.82 1.55 -19.07
CA PRO A 266 -28.61 2.37 -19.09
C PRO A 266 -28.34 2.91 -20.49
N ARG A 267 -27.97 4.19 -20.59
CA ARG A 267 -27.67 4.83 -21.88
C ARG A 267 -26.54 5.84 -21.78
N LEU A 268 -25.91 6.11 -22.92
CA LEU A 268 -24.93 7.17 -23.12
C LEU A 268 -25.54 8.26 -23.98
N THR A 269 -25.26 9.53 -23.66
CA THR A 269 -25.48 10.61 -24.62
C THR A 269 -24.37 10.62 -25.66
N ASP A 270 -24.63 11.29 -26.77
CA ASP A 270 -23.58 11.72 -27.67
C ASP A 270 -22.58 12.63 -26.94
N TRP A 271 -21.35 12.62 -27.44
CA TRP A 271 -20.34 13.57 -27.01
C TRP A 271 -20.65 14.96 -27.53
N ARG A 272 -20.37 15.95 -26.68
CA ARG A 272 -20.60 17.36 -26.96
C ARG A 272 -19.31 18.12 -26.67
N ASP A 273 -19.01 19.09 -27.51
CA ASP A 273 -17.83 19.94 -27.33
C ASP A 273 -18.05 20.93 -26.18
N PHE A 274 -17.00 21.22 -25.43
CA PHE A 274 -16.98 22.42 -24.59
C PHE A 274 -16.89 23.67 -25.48
N LEU A 275 -17.53 24.75 -25.05
CA LEU A 275 -17.32 26.06 -25.65
C LEU A 275 -16.09 26.72 -25.02
N ILE A 276 -15.02 26.86 -25.79
CA ILE A 276 -13.75 27.46 -25.38
C ILE A 276 -13.45 28.67 -26.24
N ARG A 277 -13.37 29.84 -25.59
CA ARG A 277 -13.04 31.10 -26.26
C ARG A 277 -11.63 31.07 -26.84
N GLY A 278 -11.48 31.55 -28.07
CA GLY A 278 -10.20 31.58 -28.77
C GLY A 278 -9.80 30.25 -29.40
N LEU A 279 -10.62 29.21 -29.25
CA LEU A 279 -10.41 27.91 -29.89
C LEU A 279 -11.58 27.53 -30.82
N ASN A 280 -12.74 27.15 -30.27
CA ASN A 280 -13.94 26.83 -31.08
C ASN A 280 -15.04 27.89 -31.01
N ALA A 281 -14.83 28.96 -30.25
CA ALA A 281 -15.78 30.07 -30.16
C ALA A 281 -15.08 31.43 -30.07
N ILE A 282 -15.68 32.43 -30.72
CA ILE A 282 -15.31 33.84 -30.57
C ILE A 282 -16.56 34.68 -30.26
N THR A 283 -16.37 35.75 -29.50
CA THR A 283 -17.41 36.76 -29.26
C THR A 283 -17.43 37.73 -30.44
N ASP A 284 -18.59 37.93 -31.05
CA ASP A 284 -18.76 39.00 -32.02
C ASP A 284 -18.78 40.39 -31.36
N THR A 285 -18.81 41.44 -32.20
CA THR A 285 -18.86 42.85 -31.77
C THR A 285 -20.06 43.17 -30.86
N ASN A 286 -21.10 42.33 -30.85
CA ASN A 286 -22.31 42.48 -30.05
C ASN A 286 -22.36 41.53 -28.83
N GLY A 287 -21.30 40.76 -28.57
CA GLY A 287 -21.18 39.87 -27.43
C GLY A 287 -21.80 38.47 -27.61
N PHE A 288 -22.23 38.09 -28.82
CA PHE A 288 -22.74 36.75 -29.10
C PHE A 288 -21.59 35.79 -29.39
N TYR A 289 -21.67 34.56 -28.88
CA TYR A 289 -20.72 33.49 -29.23
C TYR A 289 -21.06 32.91 -30.59
N LYS A 290 -20.07 32.90 -31.47
CA LYS A 290 -20.12 32.32 -32.79
C LYS A 290 -19.08 31.20 -32.88
N THR A 291 -19.38 30.13 -33.62
CA THR A 291 -18.40 29.11 -34.02
C THR A 291 -17.13 29.77 -34.57
N SER A 292 -15.95 29.20 -34.29
CA SER A 292 -14.70 29.78 -34.78
C SER A 292 -14.60 29.65 -36.31
N SER A 293 -13.98 30.65 -36.93
CA SER A 293 -13.58 30.69 -38.33
C SER A 293 -12.40 31.66 -38.46
N PRO A 294 -11.60 31.60 -39.55
CA PRO A 294 -10.54 32.58 -39.76
C PRO A 294 -11.15 33.99 -39.78
N ILE A 295 -10.74 34.82 -38.81
CA ILE A 295 -11.30 36.16 -38.61
C ILE A 295 -10.22 37.21 -38.64
N ILE A 296 -10.50 38.31 -39.31
CA ILE A 296 -9.67 39.51 -39.34
C ILE A 296 -10.51 40.67 -38.82
N LYS A 297 -10.08 41.29 -37.74
CA LYS A 297 -10.66 42.55 -37.26
C LYS A 297 -9.88 43.72 -37.84
N ILE A 298 -10.59 44.72 -38.36
CA ILE A 298 -9.99 45.91 -38.98
C ILE A 298 -10.50 47.18 -38.31
N TRP A 299 -9.59 48.06 -37.88
CA TRP A 299 -9.90 49.37 -37.32
C TRP A 299 -9.66 50.50 -38.33
N GLY A 300 -10.17 51.69 -38.00
CA GLY A 300 -10.17 52.86 -38.89
C GLY A 300 -8.80 53.29 -39.41
N ASP A 301 -7.76 53.09 -38.60
CA ASP A 301 -6.36 53.41 -38.92
C ASP A 301 -5.64 52.31 -39.70
N GLY A 302 -6.30 51.18 -39.96
CA GLY A 302 -5.73 50.00 -40.60
C GLY A 302 -5.04 49.03 -39.63
N THR A 303 -5.08 49.28 -38.32
CA THR A 303 -4.64 48.28 -37.34
C THR A 303 -5.56 47.06 -37.38
N THR A 304 -5.02 45.88 -37.07
CA THR A 304 -5.74 44.62 -37.18
C THR A 304 -5.43 43.62 -36.08
N GLU A 305 -6.39 42.73 -35.84
CA GLU A 305 -6.28 41.58 -34.95
C GLU A 305 -6.66 40.32 -35.72
N LEU A 306 -5.78 39.32 -35.68
CA LEU A 306 -5.96 38.02 -36.33
C LEU A 306 -6.19 36.96 -35.25
N ASN A 307 -6.98 35.93 -35.55
CA ASN A 307 -6.97 34.71 -34.74
C ASN A 307 -5.93 33.71 -35.28
N SER A 308 -5.73 32.61 -34.56
CA SER A 308 -4.78 31.57 -34.98
C SER A 308 -5.07 31.03 -36.38
N GLU A 309 -6.35 30.96 -36.77
CA GLU A 309 -6.76 30.44 -38.09
C GLU A 309 -6.46 31.42 -39.24
N SER A 310 -6.49 32.73 -39.00
CA SER A 310 -6.16 33.77 -39.99
C SER A 310 -4.69 34.22 -39.96
N GLU A 311 -3.83 33.48 -39.25
CA GLU A 311 -2.38 33.71 -39.22
C GLU A 311 -1.83 33.74 -40.66
N GLY A 312 -1.10 34.80 -40.99
CA GLY A 312 -0.52 35.02 -42.33
C GLY A 312 -1.30 36.00 -43.22
N ALA A 313 -2.53 36.39 -42.84
CA ALA A 313 -3.22 37.49 -43.50
C ALA A 313 -2.63 38.86 -43.12
N THR A 314 -2.69 39.83 -44.03
CA THR A 314 -2.23 41.21 -43.79
C THR A 314 -3.26 42.21 -44.26
N VAL A 315 -3.35 43.36 -43.58
CA VAL A 315 -4.25 44.44 -43.97
C VAL A 315 -3.50 45.76 -44.07
N VAL A 316 -3.80 46.54 -45.11
CA VAL A 316 -3.24 47.86 -45.36
C VAL A 316 -4.37 48.84 -45.64
N ARG A 317 -4.41 49.95 -44.91
CA ARG A 317 -5.28 51.09 -45.26
C ARG A 317 -4.65 51.82 -46.45
N VAL A 318 -5.37 51.83 -47.58
CA VAL A 318 -4.89 52.38 -48.87
C VAL A 318 -5.34 53.83 -49.04
N ASP A 319 -6.56 54.14 -48.63
CA ASP A 319 -7.15 55.49 -48.67
C ASP A 319 -8.23 55.60 -47.58
N THR A 320 -8.87 56.77 -47.47
CA THR A 320 -10.01 57.01 -46.57
C THR A 320 -11.14 56.04 -46.87
N GLY A 321 -11.44 55.20 -45.89
CA GLY A 321 -12.44 54.14 -46.00
C GLY A 321 -12.05 53.00 -46.95
N VAL A 322 -10.79 52.87 -47.36
CA VAL A 322 -10.34 51.79 -48.27
C VAL A 322 -9.26 50.94 -47.62
N TYR A 323 -9.55 49.65 -47.45
CA TYR A 323 -8.67 48.68 -46.80
C TYR A 323 -8.41 47.49 -47.72
N LYS A 324 -7.14 47.16 -47.96
CA LYS A 324 -6.75 45.98 -48.72
C LYS A 324 -6.33 44.86 -47.78
N VAL A 325 -6.97 43.70 -47.93
CA VAL A 325 -6.68 42.46 -47.20
C VAL A 325 -5.98 41.50 -48.17
N SER A 326 -4.82 41.00 -47.76
CA SER A 326 -4.02 40.07 -48.56
C SER A 326 -3.68 38.79 -47.82
N GLY A 327 -3.40 37.71 -48.56
CA GLY A 327 -3.06 36.40 -48.00
C GLY A 327 -4.28 35.53 -47.68
N VAL A 328 -5.42 35.82 -48.33
CA VAL A 328 -6.71 35.15 -48.16
C VAL A 328 -7.26 34.70 -49.53
N LEU A 329 -8.24 33.79 -49.54
CA LEU A 329 -8.91 33.28 -50.74
C LEU A 329 -10.35 33.84 -50.89
N GLY A 330 -10.57 35.07 -50.41
CA GLY A 330 -11.89 35.69 -50.32
C GLY A 330 -12.60 35.40 -48.99
N PHE A 331 -13.93 35.57 -48.99
CA PHE A 331 -14.76 35.30 -47.81
C PHE A 331 -14.92 33.79 -47.56
N ASN A 332 -15.12 33.44 -46.29
CA ASN A 332 -15.38 32.07 -45.90
C ASN A 332 -16.66 31.56 -46.58
N SER A 333 -16.56 30.41 -47.23
CA SER A 333 -17.63 29.85 -48.07
C SER A 333 -18.84 29.32 -47.29
N SER A 334 -18.72 29.18 -45.96
CA SER A 334 -19.75 28.53 -45.14
C SER A 334 -20.99 29.42 -44.96
N PRO A 335 -22.22 28.89 -45.18
CA PRO A 335 -23.46 29.67 -45.08
C PRO A 335 -23.66 30.36 -43.72
N GLU A 336 -23.19 29.76 -42.64
CA GLU A 336 -23.28 30.28 -41.27
C GLU A 336 -22.53 31.60 -41.09
N TRP A 337 -21.61 31.92 -42.01
CA TRP A 337 -20.80 33.13 -42.02
C TRP A 337 -21.20 34.14 -43.07
N GLY A 338 -22.30 33.92 -43.80
CA GLY A 338 -22.74 34.78 -44.90
C GLY A 338 -22.28 34.29 -46.28
N GLY A 339 -21.60 33.14 -46.35
CA GLY A 339 -21.18 32.51 -47.60
C GLY A 339 -20.20 33.36 -48.43
N ALA A 340 -20.04 32.98 -49.70
CA ALA A 340 -19.11 33.65 -50.63
C ALA A 340 -19.40 35.15 -50.84
N ASP A 341 -20.63 35.60 -50.54
CA ASP A 341 -21.11 36.96 -50.82
C ASP A 341 -21.21 37.86 -49.57
N GLY A 342 -20.82 37.41 -48.37
CA GLY A 342 -21.29 38.09 -47.15
C GLY A 342 -20.56 37.81 -45.84
N GLY A 343 -19.27 37.48 -45.88
CA GLY A 343 -18.45 37.15 -44.71
C GLY A 343 -18.05 38.32 -43.79
N TYR A 344 -18.92 39.29 -43.49
CA TYR A 344 -18.50 40.47 -42.71
C TYR A 344 -19.54 41.02 -41.72
N SER A 345 -19.05 41.77 -40.74
CA SER A 345 -19.88 42.47 -39.75
C SER A 345 -19.43 43.93 -39.62
N VAL A 346 -20.38 44.86 -39.73
CA VAL A 346 -20.13 46.31 -39.59
C VAL A 346 -20.55 46.81 -38.21
N PRO A 347 -19.89 47.82 -37.65
CA PRO A 347 -20.23 48.32 -36.32
C PRO A 347 -21.61 48.97 -36.29
N GLN A 348 -22.33 48.75 -35.19
CA GLN A 348 -23.67 49.28 -34.96
C GLN A 348 -23.69 50.27 -33.78
N ASN A 349 -24.59 51.24 -33.83
CA ASN A 349 -24.85 52.14 -32.70
C ASN A 349 -25.64 51.41 -31.58
N GLY A 350 -25.89 52.10 -30.45
CA GLY A 350 -26.63 51.54 -29.31
C GLY A 350 -28.08 51.15 -29.58
N ASN A 351 -28.63 51.51 -30.76
CA ASN A 351 -29.97 51.14 -31.20
C ASN A 351 -29.96 50.04 -32.28
N GLY A 352 -28.82 49.39 -32.52
CA GLY A 352 -28.68 48.33 -33.53
C GLY A 352 -28.65 48.83 -34.98
N LEU A 353 -28.51 50.14 -35.20
CA LEU A 353 -28.42 50.71 -36.54
C LEU A 353 -26.96 50.68 -37.05
N PRO A 354 -26.67 50.11 -38.23
CA PRO A 354 -25.32 50.05 -38.80
C PRO A 354 -24.73 51.43 -39.08
N LEU A 355 -23.47 51.64 -38.71
CA LEU A 355 -22.79 52.94 -38.86
C LEU A 355 -22.22 53.18 -40.27
N LEU A 356 -22.00 52.10 -41.02
CA LEU A 356 -21.31 52.10 -42.30
C LEU A 356 -22.08 51.28 -43.34
N TRP A 357 -21.96 51.68 -44.60
CA TRP A 357 -22.10 50.79 -45.74
C TRP A 357 -20.73 50.16 -46.02
N LEU A 358 -20.73 48.89 -46.42
CA LEU A 358 -19.53 48.19 -46.84
C LEU A 358 -19.74 47.66 -48.25
N ASP A 359 -18.85 48.05 -49.14
CA ASP A 359 -18.65 47.46 -50.45
C ASP A 359 -17.35 46.65 -50.45
N PHE A 360 -17.28 45.62 -51.26
CA PHE A 360 -16.08 44.80 -51.37
C PHE A 360 -15.84 44.32 -52.79
N GLU A 361 -14.57 44.07 -53.09
CA GLU A 361 -14.14 43.47 -54.35
C GLU A 361 -13.11 42.39 -54.04
N ILE A 362 -13.34 41.19 -54.58
CA ILE A 362 -12.43 40.05 -54.44
C ILE A 362 -11.61 39.94 -55.74
N ALA A 363 -10.30 40.07 -55.62
CA ALA A 363 -9.39 39.92 -56.74
C ALA A 363 -9.22 38.44 -57.12
N PRO A 364 -8.74 38.11 -58.35
CA PRO A 364 -8.58 36.71 -58.79
C PRO A 364 -7.62 35.87 -57.94
N ASP A 365 -6.71 36.52 -57.21
CA ASP A 365 -5.79 35.91 -56.25
C ASP A 365 -6.41 35.70 -54.86
N GLY A 366 -7.64 36.17 -54.66
CA GLY A 366 -8.40 36.05 -53.41
C GLY A 366 -8.29 37.24 -52.48
N ASP A 367 -7.41 38.22 -52.78
CA ASP A 367 -7.28 39.45 -51.99
C ASP A 367 -8.62 40.21 -51.95
N ILE A 368 -8.96 40.78 -50.81
CA ILE A 368 -10.23 41.50 -50.61
C ILE A 368 -9.93 42.99 -50.47
N THR A 369 -10.55 43.81 -51.31
CA THR A 369 -10.58 45.27 -51.12
C THR A 369 -11.91 45.66 -50.49
N ILE A 370 -11.86 46.24 -49.30
CA ILE A 370 -13.02 46.74 -48.55
C ILE A 370 -13.12 48.25 -48.73
N ARG A 371 -14.33 48.74 -49.00
CA ARG A 371 -14.66 50.16 -49.07
C ARG A 371 -15.79 50.47 -48.11
N THR A 372 -15.58 51.43 -47.21
CA THR A 372 -16.56 51.85 -46.20
C THR A 372 -17.10 53.23 -46.52
N TYR A 373 -18.42 53.37 -46.44
CA TYR A 373 -19.11 54.63 -46.66
C TYR A 373 -19.99 54.98 -45.47
N HIS A 374 -20.18 56.28 -45.25
CA HIS A 374 -21.03 56.76 -44.18
C HIS A 374 -22.47 56.31 -44.39
N ARG A 375 -23.11 55.80 -43.33
CA ARG A 375 -24.51 55.36 -43.37
C ARG A 375 -25.36 56.15 -42.39
N THR A 376 -26.28 56.95 -42.92
CA THR A 376 -27.27 57.68 -42.14
C THR A 376 -28.60 56.93 -42.08
N HIS A 377 -29.41 57.24 -41.06
CA HIS A 377 -30.74 56.63 -40.88
C HIS A 377 -31.80 57.72 -40.82
N SER A 378 -32.25 58.21 -41.97
CA SER A 378 -33.23 59.32 -42.08
C SER A 378 -34.53 59.09 -41.29
N ASN A 379 -34.97 57.83 -41.22
CA ASN A 379 -36.19 57.42 -40.50
C ASN A 379 -36.00 57.31 -38.96
N ALA A 380 -34.78 57.46 -38.45
CA ALA A 380 -34.50 57.44 -37.01
C ALA A 380 -34.67 58.83 -36.38
N PRO A 381 -34.88 58.93 -35.06
CA PRO A 381 -34.78 60.19 -34.32
C PRO A 381 -33.39 60.81 -34.47
N GLU A 382 -33.28 62.15 -34.42
CA GLU A 382 -32.04 62.90 -34.70
C GLU A 382 -30.80 62.36 -33.98
N PHE A 383 -30.92 62.02 -32.70
CA PHE A 383 -29.82 61.45 -31.89
C PHE A 383 -29.32 60.08 -32.37
N ALA A 384 -30.11 59.36 -33.17
CA ALA A 384 -29.82 58.01 -33.66
C ALA A 384 -29.56 57.96 -35.18
N ARG A 385 -29.62 59.11 -35.88
CA ARG A 385 -29.46 59.19 -37.35
C ARG A 385 -28.06 58.91 -37.84
N ASN A 386 -27.08 58.85 -36.94
CA ASN A 386 -25.67 58.73 -37.26
C ASN A 386 -25.21 59.85 -38.21
N LEU A 387 -25.35 61.11 -37.80
CA LEU A 387 -24.90 62.26 -38.58
C LEU A 387 -23.46 62.63 -38.19
N ILE A 388 -22.60 62.87 -39.18
CA ILE A 388 -21.22 63.34 -38.96
C ILE A 388 -21.11 64.81 -39.39
N GLY A 389 -20.73 65.68 -38.48
CA GLY A 389 -20.74 67.12 -38.72
C GLY A 389 -20.28 67.96 -37.54
N ILE A 390 -20.28 69.28 -37.76
CA ILE A 390 -19.95 70.27 -36.73
C ILE A 390 -21.26 70.77 -36.12
N LYS A 391 -21.36 70.65 -34.80
CA LYS A 391 -22.42 71.31 -34.03
C LYS A 391 -21.96 72.69 -33.62
N HIS A 392 -22.69 73.72 -34.02
CA HIS A 392 -22.39 75.11 -33.68
C HIS A 392 -23.01 75.49 -32.33
N ASP A 393 -22.51 76.57 -31.73
CA ASP A 393 -22.97 77.06 -30.42
C ASP A 393 -24.44 77.51 -30.43
N ASP A 394 -24.98 77.86 -31.60
CA ASP A 394 -26.39 78.22 -31.80
C ASP A 394 -27.33 77.00 -31.89
N GLY A 395 -26.79 75.78 -31.77
CA GLY A 395 -27.54 74.53 -31.87
C GLY A 395 -27.75 74.03 -33.30
N SER A 396 -27.29 74.77 -34.32
CA SER A 396 -27.31 74.28 -35.70
C SER A 396 -26.27 73.18 -35.92
N PHE A 397 -26.56 72.26 -36.83
CA PHE A 397 -25.67 71.16 -37.20
C PHE A 397 -25.34 71.27 -38.68
N THR A 398 -24.06 71.37 -39.01
CA THR A 398 -23.57 71.30 -40.39
C THR A 398 -22.98 69.93 -40.63
N GLU A 399 -23.66 69.12 -41.44
CA GLU A 399 -23.17 67.81 -41.87
C GLU A 399 -21.90 67.99 -42.72
N THR A 400 -20.83 67.32 -42.32
CA THR A 400 -19.53 67.37 -43.01
C THR A 400 -19.27 66.13 -43.85
N VAL A 401 -19.97 65.03 -43.57
CA VAL A 401 -19.90 63.79 -44.35
C VAL A 401 -21.33 63.31 -44.57
N LYS A 402 -21.73 63.22 -45.83
CA LYS A 402 -23.09 62.80 -46.24
C LYS A 402 -23.20 61.28 -46.33
N ASP A 403 -24.44 60.80 -46.35
CA ASP A 403 -24.73 59.39 -46.66
C ASP A 403 -24.07 58.95 -47.97
N GLY A 404 -23.37 57.82 -47.94
CA GLY A 404 -22.67 57.27 -49.09
C GLY A 404 -21.30 57.89 -49.38
N GLU A 405 -20.83 58.87 -48.62
CA GLU A 405 -19.45 59.38 -48.77
C GLU A 405 -18.42 58.45 -48.11
N PRO A 406 -17.23 58.25 -48.70
CA PRO A 406 -16.18 57.42 -48.11
C PRO A 406 -15.80 57.91 -46.71
N VAL A 407 -15.73 56.99 -45.75
CA VAL A 407 -15.34 57.30 -44.38
C VAL A 407 -14.62 56.11 -43.76
N ASP A 408 -13.59 56.37 -42.95
CA ASP A 408 -12.93 55.33 -42.19
C ASP A 408 -13.86 54.71 -41.12
N ILE A 409 -13.49 53.52 -40.66
CA ILE A 409 -14.17 52.85 -39.57
C ILE A 409 -14.10 53.73 -38.30
N PRO A 410 -15.23 54.03 -37.62
CA PRO A 410 -15.24 54.93 -36.47
C PRO A 410 -14.27 54.53 -35.37
N ALA A 411 -13.65 55.52 -34.71
CA ALA A 411 -12.70 55.29 -33.64
C ALA A 411 -13.29 54.39 -32.52
N GLY A 412 -12.50 53.40 -32.07
CA GLY A 412 -12.92 52.42 -31.06
C GLY A 412 -13.90 51.36 -31.57
N ARG A 413 -14.19 51.32 -32.87
CA ARG A 413 -14.98 50.27 -33.53
C ARG A 413 -14.12 49.56 -34.58
N TRP A 414 -14.54 48.36 -34.94
CA TRP A 414 -13.89 47.56 -35.97
C TRP A 414 -14.93 46.89 -36.87
N ILE A 415 -14.44 46.35 -37.99
CA ILE A 415 -15.18 45.45 -38.87
C ILE A 415 -14.62 44.05 -38.66
N ASP A 416 -15.49 43.05 -38.57
CA ASP A 416 -15.09 41.64 -38.55
C ASP A 416 -15.19 41.09 -39.98
N LEU A 417 -14.12 40.53 -40.52
CA LEU A 417 -14.13 39.77 -41.78
C LEU A 417 -13.87 38.30 -41.51
N ARG A 418 -14.72 37.43 -42.06
CA ARG A 418 -14.60 35.97 -42.05
C ARG A 418 -14.03 35.52 -43.37
N VAL A 419 -12.78 35.09 -43.36
CA VAL A 419 -12.02 34.83 -44.58
C VAL A 419 -11.81 33.34 -44.79
N GLU A 420 -11.58 32.97 -46.05
CA GLU A 420 -11.07 31.65 -46.41
C GLU A 420 -9.54 31.74 -46.48
N MET A 421 -8.84 30.83 -45.80
CA MET A 421 -7.37 30.86 -45.76
C MET A 421 -6.79 29.83 -46.71
N PRO A 422 -5.72 30.16 -47.46
CA PRO A 422 -5.12 29.23 -48.40
C PRO A 422 -4.51 28.01 -47.68
N HIS A 423 -4.44 26.87 -48.37
CA HIS A 423 -3.90 25.62 -47.78
C HIS A 423 -2.45 25.73 -47.28
N ASN A 424 -1.68 26.66 -47.83
CA ASN A 424 -0.32 26.97 -47.40
C ASN A 424 -0.25 28.02 -46.27
N SER A 425 -1.38 28.39 -45.65
CA SER A 425 -1.36 29.25 -44.48
C SER A 425 -0.62 28.56 -43.32
N PRO A 426 0.08 29.31 -42.45
CA PRO A 426 0.76 28.75 -41.28
C PRO A 426 -0.12 27.82 -40.45
N TRP A 427 -1.41 28.14 -40.28
CA TRP A 427 -2.35 27.30 -39.55
C TRP A 427 -2.68 26.01 -40.30
N ASN A 428 -3.02 26.09 -41.59
CA ASN A 428 -3.36 24.91 -42.39
C ASN A 428 -2.18 23.94 -42.52
N ILE A 429 -0.95 24.46 -42.65
CA ILE A 429 0.28 23.64 -42.64
C ILE A 429 0.43 22.91 -41.32
N LYS A 430 0.30 23.62 -40.18
CA LYS A 430 0.36 22.99 -38.84
C LYS A 430 -0.68 21.88 -38.69
N GLN A 431 -1.90 22.08 -39.21
CA GLN A 431 -2.95 21.06 -39.17
C GLN A 431 -2.61 19.85 -40.07
N LEU A 432 -2.11 20.09 -41.28
CA LEU A 432 -1.73 19.04 -42.22
C LEU A 432 -0.54 18.23 -41.71
N GLU A 433 0.52 18.86 -41.23
CA GLU A 433 1.67 18.18 -40.62
C GLU A 433 1.24 17.33 -39.41
N ALA A 434 0.34 17.86 -38.59
CA ALA A 434 -0.25 17.10 -37.49
C ALA A 434 -1.10 15.92 -37.99
N GLN A 435 -1.76 16.01 -39.15
CA GLN A 435 -2.48 14.90 -39.76
C GLN A 435 -1.53 13.87 -40.38
N GLU A 436 -0.52 14.28 -41.11
CA GLU A 436 0.47 13.37 -41.71
C GLU A 436 1.26 12.61 -40.63
N ALA A 437 1.61 13.28 -39.53
CA ALA A 437 2.20 12.64 -38.37
C ALA A 437 1.26 11.57 -37.76
N ARG A 438 -0.05 11.81 -37.74
CA ARG A 438 -1.07 10.82 -37.31
C ARG A 438 -1.09 9.62 -38.24
N GLU A 439 -1.19 9.83 -39.56
CA GLU A 439 -1.26 8.75 -40.54
C GLU A 439 0.03 7.93 -40.60
N LYS A 440 1.17 8.56 -40.38
CA LYS A 440 2.46 7.87 -40.27
C LYS A 440 2.52 7.01 -39.00
N ALA A 441 2.16 7.58 -37.85
CA ALA A 441 2.12 6.82 -36.59
C ALA A 441 1.14 5.65 -36.65
N GLU A 442 -0.01 5.82 -37.32
CA GLU A 442 -0.99 4.76 -37.52
C GLU A 442 -0.46 3.65 -38.45
N ARG A 443 0.19 4.00 -39.58
CA ARG A 443 0.81 3.02 -40.47
C ARG A 443 1.94 2.24 -39.79
N GLU A 444 2.81 2.92 -39.05
CA GLU A 444 3.88 2.26 -38.29
C GLU A 444 3.31 1.31 -37.22
N ARG A 445 2.17 1.64 -36.62
CA ARG A 445 1.49 0.78 -35.65
C ARG A 445 0.82 -0.44 -36.31
N GLN A 446 0.18 -0.27 -37.47
CA GLN A 446 -0.41 -1.39 -38.23
C GLN A 446 0.67 -2.36 -38.74
N GLN A 447 1.83 -1.84 -39.15
CA GLN A 447 2.97 -2.67 -39.54
C GLN A 447 3.62 -3.40 -38.35
N ASN A 448 3.57 -2.81 -37.16
CA ASN A 448 4.10 -3.40 -35.93
C ASN A 448 3.09 -4.24 -35.14
N GLN A 449 1.87 -4.43 -35.65
CA GLN A 449 0.95 -5.44 -35.11
C GLN A 449 1.39 -6.82 -35.61
N PRO A 450 1.81 -7.75 -34.71
CA PRO A 450 2.07 -9.11 -35.14
C PRO A 450 0.76 -9.71 -35.68
N ASP A 451 0.84 -10.37 -36.85
CA ASP A 451 -0.24 -11.20 -37.39
C ASP A 451 -0.66 -12.22 -36.33
N ILE A 452 -1.73 -11.92 -35.59
CA ILE A 452 -2.42 -12.94 -34.81
C ILE A 452 -3.28 -13.70 -35.82
N GLN A 453 -2.64 -14.59 -36.58
CA GLN A 453 -3.34 -15.68 -37.25
C GLN A 453 -3.94 -16.56 -36.16
N LEU A 454 -5.27 -16.55 -36.10
CA LEU A 454 -6.11 -17.47 -35.34
C LEU A 454 -6.47 -18.66 -36.23
#